data_AF-A0A966Q1L8-F1
#
_entry.id   AF-A0A966Q1L8-F1
#
_cell.length_a   1.000
_cell.length_b   1.000
_cell.length_c   1.000
_cell.angle_alpha   90.00
_cell.angle_beta   90.00
_cell.angle_gamma   90.00
#
_symmetry.space_group_name_H-M   'P 1'
#
loop_
_entity.id
_entity.type
_entity.pdbx_description
1 polymer ?
#
loop_
_entity_poly.entity_id
_entity_poly.type
_entity_poly.pdbx_seq_one_letter_code
_entity_poly.pdbx_strand_id
1 'polypeptide(L)'
;DELENLPKLNWLIKDILIDGGIATIYGESGSTKSFLAIDLAMHLATGSEWFGLEVNRGIPIIYTALEGFRGVVKRIKGWCKKNDISPSNIFIDHDSLLLGEQGSVESFISYYKANQFDRGMIIIDTFNMACPNIEENSAKEMSGVITKAKLIAEKLNSTVLIIHHSGKDESRGMRGSSSLKASMDTIIYVKQNSNGNCEWSLEKSKDSECGIRYGYRLETIEVEMNGEIETTCTLDKLGEMLEKKKKVKLTAKQIRILNLLKDRLLPLTSGHDDMDIVIEQCCNRWTEHPSAKRTHDMRDTIGNLVNKGLVGVGSRGNFNDQIWITDKDINE
;
A
#
# COMPACT_ATOMS: atom_id res chain seq x y z
N ASP A 1 32.88 -13.94 -14.58
CA ASP A 1 32.74 -12.87 -13.58
C ASP A 1 31.79 -13.28 -12.46
N GLU A 2 32.13 -13.03 -11.18
CA GLU A 2 31.23 -13.30 -10.03
C GLU A 2 29.90 -12.51 -10.10
N LEU A 3 29.89 -11.40 -10.84
CA LEU A 3 28.69 -10.59 -11.11
C LEU A 3 27.70 -11.26 -12.07
N GLU A 4 28.14 -12.19 -12.91
CA GLU A 4 27.27 -12.89 -13.89
C GLU A 4 26.54 -14.10 -13.29
N ASN A 5 26.96 -14.55 -12.10
CA ASN A 5 26.40 -15.70 -11.38
C ASN A 5 25.67 -15.29 -10.08
N LEU A 6 25.17 -14.05 -10.01
CA LEU A 6 24.34 -13.63 -8.88
C LEU A 6 23.06 -14.47 -8.81
N PRO A 7 22.68 -14.98 -7.63
CA PRO A 7 21.42 -15.70 -7.47
C PRO A 7 20.28 -14.78 -7.90
N LYS A 8 19.44 -15.27 -8.82
CA LYS A 8 18.28 -14.51 -9.31
C LYS A 8 17.34 -14.24 -8.14
N LEU A 9 16.86 -13.00 -8.05
CA LEU A 9 15.77 -12.66 -7.16
C LEU A 9 14.54 -13.48 -7.55
N ASN A 10 14.08 -14.33 -6.63
CA ASN A 10 12.88 -15.13 -6.83
C ASN A 10 11.69 -14.38 -6.24
N TRP A 11 10.55 -14.47 -6.91
CA TRP A 11 9.30 -13.87 -6.47
C TRP A 11 8.30 -14.96 -6.09
N LEU A 12 7.43 -14.69 -5.12
CA LEU A 12 6.17 -15.43 -4.94
C LEU A 12 5.07 -14.81 -5.80
N ILE A 13 5.04 -13.48 -5.83
CA ILE A 13 4.20 -12.67 -6.71
C ILE A 13 5.10 -11.59 -7.29
N LYS A 14 5.25 -11.60 -8.62
CA LYS A 14 6.19 -10.73 -9.33
C LYS A 14 5.95 -9.26 -8.97
N ASP A 15 7.03 -8.54 -8.65
CA ASP A 15 7.04 -7.12 -8.27
C ASP A 15 6.27 -6.77 -6.99
N ILE A 16 5.70 -7.75 -6.27
CA ILE A 16 4.98 -7.54 -5.01
C ILE A 16 5.74 -8.16 -3.83
N LEU A 17 6.04 -9.45 -3.95
CA LEU A 17 6.41 -10.29 -2.83
C LEU A 17 7.56 -11.20 -3.24
N ILE A 18 8.72 -10.95 -2.64
CA ILE A 18 9.93 -11.74 -2.83
C ILE A 18 9.76 -13.11 -2.16
N ASP A 19 10.37 -14.13 -2.76
CA ASP A 19 10.45 -15.49 -2.23
C ASP A 19 11.61 -15.58 -1.24
N GLY A 20 11.26 -15.44 0.04
CA GLY A 20 12.19 -15.29 1.15
C GLY A 20 12.26 -13.83 1.63
N GLY A 21 12.50 -13.66 2.93
CA GLY A 21 12.56 -12.34 3.57
C GLY A 21 11.36 -12.03 4.45
N ILE A 22 11.14 -10.75 4.72
CA ILE A 22 10.07 -10.27 5.62
C ILE A 22 9.19 -9.24 4.91
N ALA A 23 7.90 -9.55 4.89
CA ALA A 23 6.84 -8.66 4.44
C ALA A 23 5.95 -8.22 5.61
N THR A 24 5.22 -7.12 5.42
CA THR A 24 4.19 -6.69 6.36
C THR A 24 2.93 -6.25 5.62
N ILE A 25 1.77 -6.63 6.18
CA ILE A 25 0.48 -6.00 5.91
C ILE A 25 0.12 -5.14 7.12
N TYR A 26 -0.13 -3.85 6.93
CA TYR A 26 -0.53 -2.96 8.03
C TYR A 26 -1.70 -2.04 7.69
N GLY A 27 -2.32 -1.46 8.71
CA GLY A 27 -3.52 -0.63 8.59
C GLY A 27 -4.26 -0.48 9.92
N GLU A 28 -5.25 0.42 9.97
CA GLU A 28 -6.03 0.70 11.19
C GLU A 28 -6.72 -0.56 11.73
N SER A 29 -7.08 -0.59 13.01
CA SER A 29 -8.00 -1.61 13.52
C SER A 29 -9.28 -1.67 12.66
N GLY A 30 -9.77 -2.87 12.34
CA GLY A 30 -10.96 -3.02 11.48
C GLY A 30 -10.73 -2.84 9.98
N SER A 31 -9.55 -2.41 9.51
CA SER A 31 -9.23 -2.22 8.07
C SER A 31 -9.19 -3.50 7.22
N THR A 32 -9.63 -4.64 7.72
CA THR A 32 -9.75 -5.91 6.99
C THR A 32 -8.43 -6.63 6.64
N LYS A 33 -7.29 -6.24 7.24
CA LYS A 33 -5.97 -6.88 7.06
C LYS A 33 -5.98 -8.41 7.08
N SER A 34 -6.56 -9.05 8.10
CA SER A 34 -6.59 -10.51 8.20
C SER A 34 -7.41 -11.14 7.07
N PHE A 35 -8.44 -10.47 6.54
CA PHE A 35 -9.16 -10.97 5.36
C PHE A 35 -8.27 -10.93 4.12
N LEU A 36 -7.53 -9.85 3.90
CA LEU A 36 -6.57 -9.75 2.80
C LEU A 36 -5.43 -10.75 2.92
N ALA A 37 -4.88 -10.93 4.13
CA ALA A 37 -3.79 -11.87 4.39
C ALA A 37 -4.22 -13.33 4.20
N ILE A 38 -5.45 -13.68 4.62
CA ILE A 38 -6.03 -15.00 4.33
C ILE A 38 -6.23 -15.17 2.83
N ASP A 39 -6.81 -14.19 2.12
CA ASP A 39 -6.97 -14.29 0.66
C ASP A 39 -5.62 -14.50 -0.05
N LEU A 40 -4.61 -13.70 0.30
CA LEU A 40 -3.24 -13.87 -0.21
C LEU A 40 -2.70 -15.29 0.09
N ALA A 41 -2.84 -15.77 1.33
CA ALA A 41 -2.43 -17.12 1.73
C ALA A 41 -3.09 -18.20 0.88
N MET A 42 -4.41 -18.13 0.66
CA MET A 42 -5.14 -19.12 -0.11
C MET A 42 -4.70 -19.12 -1.59
N HIS A 43 -4.44 -17.94 -2.16
CA HIS A 43 -3.92 -17.79 -3.52
C HIS A 43 -2.49 -18.35 -3.66
N LEU A 44 -1.60 -18.04 -2.69
CA LEU A 44 -0.26 -18.62 -2.62
C LEU A 44 -0.28 -20.14 -2.40
N ALA A 45 -1.21 -20.66 -1.59
CA ALA A 45 -1.34 -22.09 -1.36
C ALA A 45 -1.78 -22.86 -2.61
N THR A 46 -2.69 -22.27 -3.38
CA THR A 46 -3.24 -22.87 -4.60
C THR A 46 -2.40 -22.59 -5.85
N GLY A 47 -1.49 -21.60 -5.80
CA GLY A 47 -0.76 -21.14 -6.98
C GLY A 47 -1.63 -20.38 -7.99
N SER A 48 -2.79 -19.87 -7.55
CA SER A 48 -3.74 -19.15 -8.42
C SER A 48 -3.51 -17.65 -8.38
N GLU A 49 -3.87 -16.94 -9.46
CA GLU A 49 -3.67 -15.50 -9.59
C GLU A 49 -4.29 -14.69 -8.44
N TRP A 50 -3.52 -13.75 -7.88
CA TRP A 50 -3.96 -12.87 -6.82
C TRP A 50 -4.20 -11.46 -7.38
N PHE A 51 -5.46 -10.99 -7.41
CA PHE A 51 -5.83 -9.72 -8.06
C PHE A 51 -5.45 -9.64 -9.56
N GLY A 52 -5.40 -10.79 -10.25
CA GLY A 52 -4.91 -10.88 -11.63
C GLY A 52 -3.39 -10.87 -11.76
N LEU A 53 -2.67 -10.87 -10.64
CA LEU A 53 -1.22 -11.00 -10.58
C LEU A 53 -0.84 -12.47 -10.52
N GLU A 54 0.10 -12.87 -11.38
CA GLU A 54 0.60 -14.23 -11.44
C GLU A 54 1.30 -14.62 -10.13
N VAL A 55 0.87 -15.75 -9.55
CA VAL A 55 1.57 -16.42 -8.46
C VAL A 55 2.51 -17.44 -9.08
N ASN A 56 3.81 -17.30 -8.82
CA ASN A 56 4.84 -18.08 -9.52
C ASN A 56 4.74 -19.59 -9.29
N ARG A 57 4.27 -20.01 -8.10
CA ARG A 57 4.02 -21.42 -7.75
C ARG A 57 3.14 -21.52 -6.50
N GLY A 58 2.48 -22.67 -6.32
CA GLY A 58 1.86 -23.03 -5.05
C GLY A 58 2.90 -23.27 -3.95
N ILE A 59 2.67 -22.75 -2.74
CA ILE A 59 3.59 -22.88 -1.59
C ILE A 59 2.85 -23.29 -0.31
N PRO A 60 3.49 -24.00 0.64
CA PRO A 60 2.87 -24.31 1.92
C PRO A 60 2.76 -23.04 2.80
N ILE A 61 1.66 -22.92 3.52
CA ILE A 61 1.36 -21.77 4.40
C ILE A 61 1.22 -22.22 5.84
N ILE A 62 1.89 -21.51 6.75
CA ILE A 62 1.58 -21.55 8.19
C ILE A 62 0.94 -20.22 8.56
N TYR A 63 -0.28 -20.26 9.10
CA TYR A 63 -0.97 -19.10 9.65
C TYR A 63 -0.97 -19.20 11.17
N THR A 64 -0.13 -18.42 11.86
CA THR A 64 -0.12 -18.37 13.32
C THR A 64 -1.20 -17.38 13.77
N ALA A 65 -2.35 -17.91 14.20
CA ALA A 65 -3.49 -17.12 14.66
C ALA A 65 -3.37 -16.87 16.17
N LEU A 66 -2.69 -15.78 16.53
CA LEU A 66 -2.47 -15.37 17.93
C LEU A 66 -3.66 -14.60 18.52
N GLU A 67 -4.66 -14.31 17.68
CA GLU A 67 -5.96 -13.84 18.08
C GLU A 67 -7.05 -14.43 17.17
N GLY A 68 -8.27 -14.57 17.71
CA GLY A 68 -9.45 -14.84 16.89
C GLY A 68 -9.40 -16.13 16.06
N PHE A 69 -8.75 -17.20 16.54
CA PHE A 69 -8.57 -18.47 15.83
C PHE A 69 -9.83 -19.02 15.15
N ARG A 70 -10.96 -19.09 15.88
CA ARG A 70 -12.25 -19.54 15.30
C ARG A 70 -12.65 -18.66 14.10
N GLY A 71 -12.39 -17.36 14.18
CA GLY A 71 -12.61 -16.42 13.09
C GLY A 71 -11.73 -16.69 11.88
N VAL A 72 -10.44 -17.00 12.08
CA VAL A 72 -9.51 -17.39 11.01
C VAL A 72 -9.99 -18.65 10.30
N VAL A 73 -10.30 -19.72 11.06
CA VAL A 73 -10.83 -20.99 10.51
C VAL A 73 -12.10 -20.74 9.70
N LYS A 74 -13.01 -19.92 10.24
CA LYS A 74 -14.27 -19.58 9.58
C LYS A 74 -14.06 -18.83 8.27
N ARG A 75 -13.12 -17.88 8.21
CA ARG A 75 -12.76 -17.12 7.00
C ARG A 75 -12.13 -18.03 5.94
N ILE A 76 -11.23 -18.93 6.33
CA ILE A 76 -10.63 -19.91 5.41
C ILE A 76 -11.72 -20.80 4.80
N LYS A 77 -12.63 -21.35 5.62
CA LYS A 77 -13.78 -22.10 5.11
C LYS A 77 -14.66 -21.28 4.16
N GLY A 78 -14.89 -20.01 4.47
CA GLY A 78 -15.62 -19.09 3.58
C GLY A 78 -14.94 -18.94 2.23
N TRP A 79 -13.62 -18.75 2.23
CA TRP A 79 -12.84 -18.68 1.00
C TRP A 79 -12.91 -19.99 0.21
N CYS A 80 -12.75 -21.15 0.87
CA CYS A 80 -12.83 -22.45 0.21
C CYS A 80 -14.19 -22.68 -0.44
N LYS A 81 -15.28 -22.32 0.26
CA LYS A 81 -16.65 -22.43 -0.25
C LYS A 81 -16.88 -21.52 -1.46
N LYS A 82 -16.39 -20.27 -1.42
CA LYS A 82 -16.55 -19.32 -2.53
C LYS A 82 -15.79 -19.77 -3.80
N ASN A 83 -14.58 -20.30 -3.62
CA ASN A 83 -13.70 -20.65 -4.74
C ASN A 83 -13.81 -22.12 -5.17
N ASP A 84 -14.63 -22.92 -4.49
CA ASP A 84 -14.77 -24.37 -4.70
C ASP A 84 -13.42 -25.13 -4.68
N ILE A 85 -12.50 -24.68 -3.83
CA ILE A 85 -11.14 -25.22 -3.71
C ILE A 85 -10.75 -25.30 -2.23
N SER A 86 -10.17 -26.42 -1.81
CA SER A 86 -9.66 -26.62 -0.44
C SER A 86 -8.19 -27.07 -0.49
N PRO A 87 -7.21 -26.14 -0.39
CA PRO A 87 -5.79 -26.48 -0.40
C PRO A 87 -5.40 -27.29 0.83
N SER A 88 -4.63 -28.36 0.64
CA SER A 88 -4.18 -29.25 1.72
C SER A 88 -2.88 -28.79 2.40
N ASN A 89 -2.26 -27.74 1.90
CA ASN A 89 -0.96 -27.20 2.31
C ASN A 89 -1.10 -25.91 3.15
N ILE A 90 -2.20 -25.77 3.89
CA ILE A 90 -2.42 -24.68 4.84
C ILE A 90 -2.52 -25.23 6.25
N PHE A 91 -1.62 -24.78 7.11
CA PHE A 91 -1.54 -25.14 8.52
C PHE A 91 -1.95 -23.93 9.35
N ILE A 92 -2.93 -24.09 10.22
CA ILE A 92 -3.34 -23.04 11.17
C ILE A 92 -2.74 -23.41 12.51
N ASP A 93 -1.83 -22.57 12.99
CA ASP A 93 -1.14 -22.75 14.24
C ASP A 93 -1.75 -21.83 15.31
N HIS A 94 -1.97 -22.38 16.50
CA HIS A 94 -2.55 -21.68 17.63
C HIS A 94 -1.50 -21.52 18.73
N ASP A 95 -1.19 -20.26 19.09
CA ASP A 95 -0.36 -19.88 20.24
C ASP A 95 1.08 -20.44 20.30
N SER A 96 1.67 -20.98 19.23
CA SER A 96 3.02 -21.55 19.31
C SER A 96 4.17 -20.56 19.11
N LEU A 97 3.90 -19.36 18.56
CA LEU A 97 4.95 -18.43 18.13
C LEU A 97 4.86 -17.07 18.82
N LEU A 98 5.67 -16.91 19.87
CA LEU A 98 5.87 -15.65 20.59
C LEU A 98 7.31 -15.18 20.37
N LEU A 99 7.47 -14.16 19.51
CA LEU A 99 8.75 -13.55 19.19
C LEU A 99 9.40 -12.86 20.40
N GLY A 100 8.62 -12.43 21.39
CA GLY A 100 9.13 -11.88 22.64
C GLY A 100 9.73 -12.93 23.58
N GLU A 101 9.29 -14.18 23.49
CA GLU A 101 9.63 -15.23 24.45
C GLU A 101 10.95 -15.93 24.11
N GLN A 102 11.64 -16.42 25.15
CA GLN A 102 12.88 -17.18 25.00
C GLN A 102 12.57 -18.63 24.61
N GLY A 103 13.23 -19.15 23.57
CA GLY A 103 13.08 -20.55 23.15
C GLY A 103 11.84 -20.83 22.28
N SER A 104 10.86 -19.92 22.21
CA SER A 104 9.65 -20.09 21.38
C SER A 104 10.02 -20.22 19.89
N VAL A 105 10.88 -19.34 19.39
CA VAL A 105 11.31 -19.33 17.97
C VAL A 105 12.09 -20.59 17.61
N GLU A 106 13.00 -21.02 18.47
CA GLU A 106 13.80 -22.24 18.26
C GLU A 106 12.92 -23.50 18.26
N SER A 107 11.93 -23.55 19.15
CA SER A 107 10.96 -24.65 19.23
C SER A 107 10.07 -24.69 17.99
N PHE A 108 9.57 -23.53 17.56
CA PHE A 108 8.78 -23.38 16.33
C PHE A 108 9.55 -23.86 15.10
N ILE A 109 10.78 -23.37 14.91
CA ILE A 109 11.66 -23.79 13.79
C ILE A 109 11.91 -25.30 13.86
N SER A 110 12.22 -25.84 15.03
CA SER A 110 12.51 -27.27 15.19
C SER A 110 11.32 -28.15 14.84
N TYR A 111 10.12 -27.76 15.28
CA TYR A 111 8.87 -28.46 14.97
C TYR A 111 8.59 -28.47 13.47
N TYR A 112 8.59 -27.32 12.81
CA TYR A 112 8.25 -27.24 11.38
C TYR A 112 9.32 -27.86 10.48
N LYS A 113 10.59 -27.76 10.87
CA LYS A 113 11.68 -28.46 10.17
C LYS A 113 11.57 -29.98 10.28
N ALA A 114 11.19 -30.52 11.45
CA ALA A 114 10.95 -31.94 11.63
C ALA A 114 9.76 -32.44 10.79
N ASN A 115 8.77 -31.58 10.56
CA ASN A 115 7.62 -31.84 9.68
C ASN A 115 7.87 -31.49 8.20
N GLN A 116 9.14 -31.30 7.81
CA GLN A 116 9.56 -31.07 6.42
C GLN A 116 8.93 -29.82 5.77
N PHE A 117 8.58 -28.81 6.57
CA PHE A 117 8.15 -27.51 6.05
C PHE A 117 9.35 -26.75 5.46
N ASP A 118 9.23 -26.33 4.20
CA ASP A 118 10.26 -25.60 3.44
C ASP A 118 9.58 -24.80 2.31
N ARG A 119 10.23 -23.74 1.82
CA ARG A 119 9.80 -22.94 0.65
C ARG A 119 8.39 -22.39 0.74
N GLY A 120 7.97 -22.03 1.96
CA GLY A 120 6.61 -21.61 2.28
C GLY A 120 6.49 -20.14 2.68
N MET A 121 5.36 -19.84 3.31
CA MET A 121 5.12 -18.58 4.01
C MET A 121 4.63 -18.82 5.43
N ILE A 122 5.15 -18.04 6.38
CA ILE A 122 4.67 -17.98 7.76
C ILE A 122 3.98 -16.63 7.97
N ILE A 123 2.69 -16.65 8.28
CA ILE A 123 1.90 -15.45 8.57
C ILE A 123 1.75 -15.31 10.08
N ILE A 124 2.17 -14.17 10.61
CA ILE A 124 2.08 -13.82 12.02
C ILE A 124 0.94 -12.81 12.21
N ASP A 125 -0.22 -13.28 12.68
CA ASP A 125 -1.41 -12.47 12.92
C ASP A 125 -1.79 -12.46 14.41
N THR A 126 -1.55 -11.40 15.18
CA THR A 126 -0.92 -10.11 14.83
C THR A 126 0.48 -9.97 15.43
N PHE A 127 1.27 -9.03 14.90
CA PHE A 127 2.59 -8.67 15.43
C PHE A 127 2.58 -8.34 16.92
N ASN A 128 1.56 -7.61 17.37
CA ASN A 128 1.43 -7.14 18.74
C ASN A 128 1.23 -8.32 19.71
N MET A 129 0.41 -9.30 19.31
CA MET A 129 0.20 -10.52 20.08
C MET A 129 1.43 -11.42 20.07
N ALA A 130 2.23 -11.40 19.00
CA ALA A 130 3.49 -12.14 18.92
C ALA A 130 4.59 -11.59 19.82
N CYS A 131 4.46 -10.34 20.29
CA CYS A 131 5.50 -9.64 21.03
C CYS A 131 5.01 -9.20 22.43
N PRO A 132 4.57 -10.12 23.30
CA PRO A 132 4.12 -9.76 24.63
C PRO A 132 5.30 -9.14 25.40
N ASN A 133 5.02 -8.05 26.14
CA ASN A 133 6.00 -7.33 26.96
C ASN A 133 7.19 -6.72 26.21
N ILE A 134 7.06 -6.49 24.90
CA ILE A 134 8.05 -5.75 24.09
C ILE A 134 7.60 -4.30 23.91
N GLU A 135 8.51 -3.35 24.12
CA GLU A 135 8.28 -1.94 23.86
C GLU A 135 8.46 -1.62 22.36
N GLU A 136 7.34 -1.47 21.63
CA GLU A 136 7.32 -1.22 20.18
C GLU A 136 8.10 0.02 19.71
N ASN A 137 8.31 0.99 20.61
CA ASN A 137 9.07 2.21 20.32
C ASN A 137 10.57 2.05 20.57
N SER A 138 10.99 0.98 21.27
CA SER A 138 12.39 0.68 21.53
C SER A 138 13.03 0.08 20.28
N ALA A 139 13.87 0.86 19.60
CA ALA A 139 14.60 0.40 18.41
C ALA A 139 15.44 -0.87 18.70
N LYS A 140 15.97 -1.00 19.92
CA LYS A 140 16.77 -2.16 20.35
C LYS A 140 15.91 -3.42 20.42
N GLU A 141 14.77 -3.37 21.12
CA GLU A 141 13.90 -4.54 21.28
C GLU A 141 13.27 -4.96 19.96
N MET A 142 12.80 -3.97 19.18
CA MET A 142 12.25 -4.21 17.85
C MET A 142 13.27 -4.81 16.89
N SER A 143 14.54 -4.39 16.95
CA SER A 143 15.61 -5.02 16.18
C SER A 143 15.79 -6.50 16.56
N GLY A 144 15.65 -6.84 17.84
CA GLY A 144 15.69 -8.23 18.32
C GLY A 144 14.54 -9.07 17.77
N VAL A 145 13.31 -8.54 17.82
CA VAL A 145 12.12 -9.20 17.26
C VAL A 145 12.26 -9.44 15.75
N ILE A 146 12.73 -8.44 15.00
CA ILE A 146 12.94 -8.58 13.56
C ILE A 146 14.06 -9.58 13.24
N THR A 147 15.12 -9.62 14.06
CA THR A 147 16.16 -10.65 13.91
C THR A 147 15.59 -12.05 14.08
N LYS A 148 14.68 -12.25 15.04
CA LYS A 148 13.98 -13.52 15.23
C LYS A 148 13.07 -13.88 14.04
N ALA A 149 12.33 -12.92 13.49
CA ALA A 149 11.53 -13.15 12.28
C ALA A 149 12.43 -13.52 11.08
N LYS A 150 13.59 -12.87 10.92
CA LYS A 150 14.58 -13.22 9.87
C LYS A 150 15.13 -14.62 10.07
N LEU A 151 15.39 -15.01 11.32
CA LEU A 151 15.86 -16.35 11.65
C LEU A 151 14.84 -17.42 11.23
N ILE A 152 13.54 -17.19 11.44
CA ILE A 152 12.48 -18.10 10.98
C ILE A 152 12.50 -18.20 9.46
N ALA A 153 12.51 -17.06 8.76
CA ALA A 153 12.56 -17.00 7.30
C ALA A 153 13.78 -17.77 6.74
N GLU A 154 14.96 -17.59 7.34
CA GLU A 154 16.19 -18.27 6.94
C GLU A 154 16.14 -19.77 7.21
N LYS A 155 15.79 -20.19 8.43
CA LYS A 155 15.87 -21.59 8.86
C LYS A 155 14.79 -22.48 8.27
N LEU A 156 13.66 -21.90 7.87
CA LEU A 156 12.58 -22.58 7.15
C LEU A 156 12.57 -22.24 5.65
N ASN A 157 13.58 -21.50 5.16
CA ASN A 157 13.72 -21.06 3.77
C ASN A 157 12.37 -20.60 3.18
N SER A 158 11.77 -19.63 3.87
CA SER A 158 10.39 -19.20 3.69
C SER A 158 10.28 -17.68 3.82
N THR A 159 9.13 -17.14 3.39
CA THR A 159 8.79 -15.73 3.61
C THR A 159 8.03 -15.56 4.93
N VAL A 160 8.35 -14.54 5.73
CA VAL A 160 7.57 -14.20 6.92
C VAL A 160 6.71 -12.97 6.62
N LEU A 161 5.39 -13.10 6.77
CA LEU A 161 4.43 -12.01 6.61
C LEU A 161 3.88 -11.62 7.98
N ILE A 162 4.06 -10.37 8.36
CA ILE A 162 3.64 -9.86 9.66
C ILE A 162 2.39 -8.97 9.48
N ILE A 163 1.35 -9.23 10.26
CA ILE A 163 0.16 -8.36 10.30
C ILE A 163 0.32 -7.34 11.42
N HIS A 164 0.34 -6.05 11.08
CA HIS A 164 0.60 -4.98 12.04
C HIS A 164 -0.42 -3.85 11.97
N HIS A 165 -0.38 -2.95 12.95
CA HIS A 165 -1.28 -1.80 13.03
C HIS A 165 -0.60 -0.54 12.50
N SER A 166 -1.40 0.41 12.00
CA SER A 166 -0.94 1.78 11.78
C SER A 166 -0.74 2.52 13.12
N GLY A 167 0.06 3.58 13.10
CA GLY A 167 0.17 4.51 14.22
C GLY A 167 -1.11 5.31 14.44
N LYS A 168 -1.18 6.09 15.54
CA LYS A 168 -2.33 6.97 15.83
C LYS A 168 -2.62 7.99 14.73
N ASP A 169 -1.60 8.37 13.96
CA ASP A 169 -1.70 9.23 12.80
C ASP A 169 -1.39 8.38 11.56
N GLU A 170 -2.43 8.02 10.80
CA GLU A 170 -2.30 7.16 9.61
C GLU A 170 -1.33 7.75 8.58
N SER A 171 -1.21 9.08 8.51
CA SER A 171 -0.30 9.74 7.57
C SER A 171 1.18 9.44 7.87
N ARG A 172 1.48 8.98 9.08
CA ARG A 172 2.82 8.53 9.49
C ARG A 172 3.06 7.05 9.21
N GLY A 173 2.03 6.33 8.77
CA GLY A 173 2.10 4.94 8.34
C GLY A 173 2.13 3.94 9.50
N MET A 174 2.93 2.90 9.33
CA MET A 174 3.05 1.76 10.25
C MET A 174 3.47 2.20 11.66
N ARG A 175 2.89 1.57 12.69
CA ARG A 175 3.22 1.83 14.10
C ARG A 175 4.64 1.35 14.42
N GLY A 176 5.24 1.96 15.45
CA GLY A 176 6.55 1.59 15.98
C GLY A 176 7.71 2.40 15.41
N SER A 177 8.92 1.94 15.68
CA SER A 177 10.16 2.63 15.30
C SER A 177 10.39 2.64 13.78
N SER A 178 11.06 3.69 13.27
CA SER A 178 11.43 3.80 11.84
C SER A 178 12.32 2.65 11.36
N SER A 179 13.08 2.02 12.27
CA SER A 179 13.89 0.83 12.00
C SER A 179 13.05 -0.40 11.61
N LEU A 180 11.81 -0.51 12.12
CA LEU A 180 10.88 -1.56 11.71
C LEU A 180 10.55 -1.44 10.22
N LYS A 181 10.14 -0.24 9.79
CA LYS A 181 9.86 0.07 8.38
C LYS A 181 11.08 -0.15 7.49
N ALA A 182 12.27 0.25 7.96
CA ALA A 182 13.52 0.07 7.21
C ALA A 182 13.87 -1.40 6.99
N SER A 183 13.53 -2.26 7.95
CA SER A 183 13.91 -3.68 7.94
C SER A 183 13.06 -4.57 7.03
N MET A 184 11.83 -4.16 6.71
CA MET A 184 10.94 -4.91 5.81
C MET A 184 11.42 -4.89 4.37
N ASP A 185 11.25 -6.00 3.66
CA ASP A 185 11.48 -6.10 2.22
C ASP A 185 10.27 -5.56 1.45
N THR A 186 9.07 -5.96 1.90
CA THR A 186 7.77 -5.54 1.32
C THR A 186 6.87 -4.93 2.40
N ILE A 187 6.19 -3.82 2.09
CA ILE A 187 5.16 -3.22 2.94
C ILE A 187 3.89 -2.98 2.12
N ILE A 188 2.82 -3.65 2.53
CA ILE A 188 1.47 -3.50 2.00
C ILE A 188 0.65 -2.74 3.04
N TYR A 189 0.08 -1.61 2.63
CA TYR A 189 -0.88 -0.86 3.44
C TYR A 189 -2.30 -1.22 3.04
N VAL A 190 -3.19 -1.34 4.02
CA VAL A 190 -4.61 -1.64 3.85
C VAL A 190 -5.44 -0.59 4.54
N LYS A 191 -6.47 -0.11 3.84
CA LYS A 191 -7.45 0.81 4.41
C LYS A 191 -8.85 0.45 3.95
N GLN A 192 -9.82 0.80 4.78
CA GLN A 192 -11.23 0.71 4.45
C GLN A 192 -11.83 2.11 4.50
N ASN A 193 -12.59 2.49 3.47
CA ASN A 193 -13.28 3.77 3.46
C ASN A 193 -14.66 3.68 4.11
N SER A 194 -15.27 4.84 4.35
CA SER A 194 -16.60 4.96 4.98
C SER A 194 -17.72 4.21 4.26
N ASN A 195 -17.54 3.91 2.97
CA ASN A 195 -18.53 3.23 2.14
C ASN A 195 -18.33 1.71 2.12
N GLY A 196 -17.40 1.19 2.94
CA GLY A 196 -17.10 -0.23 3.05
C GLY A 196 -16.17 -0.77 1.96
N ASN A 197 -15.73 0.04 0.99
CA ASN A 197 -14.72 -0.39 0.04
C ASN A 197 -13.35 -0.42 0.71
N CYS A 198 -12.61 -1.48 0.45
CA CYS A 198 -11.25 -1.63 0.91
C CYS A 198 -10.28 -1.42 -0.26
N GLU A 199 -9.07 -1.00 0.06
CA GLU A 199 -7.96 -1.04 -0.87
C GLU A 199 -6.70 -1.52 -0.16
N TRP A 200 -5.82 -2.16 -0.93
CA TRP A 200 -4.44 -2.36 -0.53
C TRP A 200 -3.49 -1.65 -1.49
N SER A 201 -2.35 -1.20 -0.98
CA SER A 201 -1.32 -0.52 -1.76
C SER A 201 0.08 -0.98 -1.37
N LEU A 202 0.95 -1.16 -2.37
CA LEU A 202 2.37 -1.42 -2.14
C LEU A 202 3.09 -0.11 -1.81
N GLU A 203 3.43 0.10 -0.54
CA GLU A 203 4.10 1.31 -0.06
C GLU A 203 5.62 1.20 -0.09
N LYS A 204 6.15 -0.03 0.00
CA LYS A 204 7.58 -0.30 -0.05
C LYS A 204 7.81 -1.65 -0.71
N SER A 205 8.77 -1.68 -1.61
CA SER A 205 9.46 -2.85 -2.10
C SER A 205 10.94 -2.50 -2.22
N LYS A 206 11.83 -3.43 -1.86
CA LYS A 206 13.28 -3.22 -2.05
C LYS A 206 13.69 -3.34 -3.52
N ASP A 207 12.94 -4.12 -4.30
CA ASP A 207 13.37 -4.60 -5.61
C ASP A 207 12.36 -4.31 -6.73
N SER A 208 11.35 -3.48 -6.46
CA SER A 208 10.35 -3.07 -7.46
C SER A 208 9.78 -1.67 -7.21
N GLU A 209 9.08 -1.12 -8.22
CA GLU A 209 8.35 0.14 -8.09
C GLU A 209 7.17 0.02 -7.13
N CYS A 210 6.91 1.09 -6.38
CA CYS A 210 5.81 1.19 -5.42
C CYS A 210 4.66 2.02 -5.99
N GLY A 211 3.51 1.98 -5.34
CA GLY A 211 2.37 2.84 -5.67
C GLY A 211 1.22 2.16 -6.41
N ILE A 212 1.37 0.88 -6.78
CA ILE A 212 0.25 0.05 -7.22
C ILE A 212 -0.80 -0.05 -6.12
N ARG A 213 -2.08 -0.08 -6.53
CA ARG A 213 -3.22 -0.17 -5.63
C ARG A 213 -4.29 -1.06 -6.21
N TYR A 214 -4.96 -1.82 -5.36
CA TYR A 214 -6.06 -2.68 -5.77
C TYR A 214 -7.23 -2.52 -4.82
N GLY A 215 -8.43 -2.45 -5.40
CA GLY A 215 -9.68 -2.31 -4.68
C GLY A 215 -10.33 -3.67 -4.45
N TYR A 216 -11.02 -3.81 -3.31
CA TYR A 216 -11.88 -4.97 -3.04
C TYR A 216 -13.02 -4.59 -2.11
N ARG A 217 -14.00 -5.49 -2.00
CA ARG A 217 -15.10 -5.42 -1.02
C ARG A 217 -15.16 -6.71 -0.25
N LEU A 218 -15.81 -6.66 0.92
CA LEU A 218 -16.18 -7.84 1.66
C LEU A 218 -17.58 -8.29 1.24
N GLU A 219 -17.69 -9.54 0.83
CA GLU A 219 -18.95 -10.20 0.50
C GLU A 219 -19.28 -11.23 1.58
N THR A 220 -20.47 -11.12 2.17
CA THR A 220 -20.93 -12.06 3.21
C THR A 220 -21.31 -13.39 2.60
N ILE A 221 -20.85 -14.48 3.23
CA ILE A 221 -21.17 -15.85 2.85
C ILE A 221 -21.50 -16.67 4.10
N GLU A 222 -22.43 -17.62 3.95
CA GLU A 222 -22.76 -18.61 4.97
C GLU A 222 -21.80 -19.79 4.92
N VAL A 223 -21.38 -20.30 6.08
CA VAL A 223 -20.48 -21.44 6.24
C VAL A 223 -20.95 -22.31 7.37
N GLU A 224 -20.76 -23.62 7.22
CA GLU A 224 -21.08 -24.58 8.28
C GLU A 224 -19.90 -24.72 9.26
N MET A 225 -20.19 -24.47 10.53
CA MET A 225 -19.28 -24.56 11.66
C MET A 225 -19.89 -25.46 12.73
N ASN A 226 -19.32 -26.66 12.92
CA ASN A 226 -19.75 -27.62 13.93
C ASN A 226 -21.27 -27.94 13.87
N GLY A 227 -21.83 -28.06 12.66
CA GLY A 227 -23.26 -28.33 12.45
C GLY A 227 -24.18 -27.11 12.52
N GLU A 228 -23.65 -25.92 12.78
CA GLU A 228 -24.39 -24.65 12.76
C GLU A 228 -24.02 -23.80 11.53
N ILE A 229 -25.01 -23.14 10.94
CA ILE A 229 -24.78 -22.16 9.88
C ILE A 229 -24.36 -20.83 10.52
N GLU A 230 -23.15 -20.40 10.23
CA GLU A 230 -22.61 -19.09 10.61
C GLU A 230 -22.32 -18.25 9.36
N THR A 231 -22.19 -16.93 9.54
CA THR A 231 -21.72 -16.03 8.47
C THR A 231 -20.26 -15.63 8.65
N THR A 232 -19.60 -15.38 7.52
CA THR A 232 -18.26 -14.79 7.40
C THR A 232 -18.21 -13.91 6.16
N CYS A 233 -17.06 -13.28 5.90
CA CYS A 233 -16.85 -12.52 4.66
C CYS A 233 -15.70 -13.10 3.84
N THR A 234 -15.78 -12.89 2.52
CA THR A 234 -14.72 -13.18 1.55
C THR A 234 -14.45 -11.94 0.70
N LEU A 235 -13.32 -11.92 0.00
CA LEU A 235 -12.99 -10.80 -0.87
C LEU A 235 -13.72 -10.91 -2.20
N ASP A 236 -14.30 -9.78 -2.63
CA ASP A 236 -14.71 -9.53 -4.01
C ASP A 236 -13.78 -8.47 -4.62
N LYS A 237 -12.99 -8.88 -5.61
CA LYS A 237 -11.87 -8.10 -6.15
C LYS A 237 -12.37 -7.11 -7.20
N LEU A 238 -12.16 -5.80 -6.96
CA LEU A 238 -12.55 -4.74 -7.89
C LEU A 238 -11.49 -4.46 -8.97
N GLY A 239 -10.28 -5.01 -8.81
CA GLY A 239 -9.16 -4.86 -9.73
C GLY A 239 -8.23 -3.70 -9.38
N GLU A 240 -7.30 -3.41 -10.30
CA GLU A 240 -6.29 -2.37 -10.14
C GLU A 240 -6.93 -0.97 -10.11
N MET A 241 -6.54 -0.19 -9.11
CA MET A 241 -6.94 1.20 -8.95
C MET A 241 -5.85 2.10 -9.54
N LEU A 242 -6.05 2.51 -10.79
CA LEU A 242 -5.21 3.53 -11.40
C LEU A 242 -5.26 4.81 -10.56
N GLU A 243 -4.09 5.42 -10.31
CA GLU A 243 -4.06 6.74 -9.69
C GLU A 243 -4.91 7.71 -10.52
N LYS A 244 -6.08 8.06 -10.02
CA LYS A 244 -6.68 9.34 -10.40
C LYS A 244 -5.69 10.39 -9.92
N LYS A 245 -4.95 11.01 -10.85
CA LYS A 245 -4.15 12.22 -10.59
C LYS A 245 -5.00 13.08 -9.65
N LYS A 246 -4.49 13.39 -8.46
CA LYS A 246 -5.23 14.18 -7.47
C LYS A 246 -5.61 15.49 -8.16
N LYS A 247 -6.88 15.63 -8.55
CA LYS A 247 -7.41 16.89 -9.10
C LYS A 247 -7.01 17.99 -8.14
N VAL A 248 -6.17 18.91 -8.61
CA VAL A 248 -5.71 20.02 -7.80
C VAL A 248 -6.95 20.81 -7.38
N LYS A 249 -7.29 20.83 -6.09
CA LYS A 249 -8.43 21.64 -5.61
C LYS A 249 -8.09 23.11 -5.80
N LEU A 250 -8.89 23.80 -6.61
CA LEU A 250 -8.78 25.23 -6.87
C LEU A 250 -9.95 25.98 -6.21
N THR A 251 -9.66 27.16 -5.65
CA THR A 251 -10.72 28.08 -5.19
C THR A 251 -11.41 28.71 -6.40
N ALA A 252 -12.62 29.28 -6.22
CA ALA A 252 -13.33 29.95 -7.31
C ALA A 252 -12.48 31.07 -7.97
N LYS A 253 -11.72 31.82 -7.16
CA LYS A 253 -10.77 32.84 -7.64
C LYS A 253 -9.63 32.24 -8.47
N GLN A 254 -9.05 31.12 -8.03
CA GLN A 254 -8.00 30.41 -8.76
C GLN A 254 -8.51 29.86 -10.10
N ILE A 255 -9.70 29.26 -10.12
CA ILE A 255 -10.35 28.77 -11.35
C ILE A 255 -10.55 29.94 -12.32
N ARG A 256 -11.09 31.06 -11.82
CA ARG A 256 -11.36 32.23 -12.65
C ARG A 256 -10.09 32.80 -13.30
N ILE A 257 -9.03 32.97 -12.51
CA ILE A 257 -7.76 33.48 -13.00
C ILE A 257 -7.09 32.50 -13.96
N LEU A 258 -7.11 31.21 -13.66
CA LEU A 258 -6.59 30.19 -14.56
C LEU A 258 -7.31 30.22 -15.92
N ASN A 259 -8.64 30.38 -15.94
CA ASN A 259 -9.40 30.51 -17.18
C ASN A 259 -9.04 31.79 -17.96
N LEU A 260 -8.82 32.92 -17.28
CA LEU A 260 -8.37 34.15 -17.95
C LEU A 260 -6.99 33.99 -18.59
N LEU A 261 -6.08 33.26 -17.94
CA LEU A 261 -4.77 32.93 -18.48
C LEU A 261 -4.89 31.97 -19.67
N LYS A 262 -5.72 30.92 -19.57
CA LYS A 262 -6.00 29.98 -20.67
C LYS A 262 -6.53 30.69 -21.91
N ASP A 263 -7.54 31.54 -21.73
CA ASP A 263 -8.15 32.31 -22.81
C ASP A 263 -7.11 33.21 -23.53
N ARG A 264 -6.06 33.65 -22.83
CA ARG A 264 -5.02 34.53 -23.37
C ARG A 264 -3.85 33.77 -23.99
N LEU A 265 -3.43 32.66 -23.38
CA LEU A 265 -2.18 31.98 -23.70
C LEU A 265 -2.37 30.79 -24.65
N LEU A 266 -3.45 30.02 -24.52
CA LEU A 266 -3.68 28.83 -25.36
C LEU A 266 -3.90 29.15 -26.85
N PRO A 267 -4.51 30.29 -27.24
CA PRO A 267 -4.61 30.65 -28.65
C PRO A 267 -3.29 31.06 -29.30
N LEU A 268 -2.24 31.34 -28.51
CA LEU A 268 -0.94 31.75 -29.06
C LEU A 268 -0.20 30.55 -29.61
N THR A 269 0.40 30.69 -30.79
CA THR A 269 1.27 29.67 -31.38
C THR A 269 2.53 29.41 -30.54
N SER A 270 3.00 30.41 -29.77
CA SER A 270 4.12 30.27 -28.84
C SER A 270 3.77 29.49 -27.58
N GLY A 271 2.50 29.47 -27.18
CA GLY A 271 2.04 28.92 -25.89
C GLY A 271 2.52 29.69 -24.65
N HIS A 272 3.22 30.81 -24.82
CA HIS A 272 3.72 31.68 -23.75
C HIS A 272 3.76 33.14 -24.21
N ASP A 273 3.82 34.07 -23.25
CA ASP A 273 3.97 35.50 -23.52
C ASP A 273 4.58 36.22 -22.31
N ASP A 274 4.90 37.51 -22.46
CA ASP A 274 5.40 38.38 -21.39
C ASP A 274 4.41 38.45 -20.22
N MET A 275 4.93 38.20 -19.02
CA MET A 275 4.13 38.06 -17.81
C MET A 275 3.37 39.35 -17.46
N ASP A 276 3.99 40.52 -17.62
CA ASP A 276 3.35 41.78 -17.27
C ASP A 276 2.28 42.16 -18.29
N ILE A 277 2.52 41.92 -19.58
CA ILE A 277 1.50 42.10 -20.63
C ILE A 277 0.28 41.22 -20.37
N VAL A 278 0.51 39.94 -20.03
CA VAL A 278 -0.57 38.99 -19.74
C VAL A 278 -1.35 39.41 -18.50
N ILE A 279 -0.65 39.81 -17.42
CA ILE A 279 -1.30 40.28 -16.19
C ILE A 279 -2.18 41.50 -16.48
N GLU A 280 -1.67 42.50 -17.20
CA GLU A 280 -2.43 43.71 -17.53
C GLU A 280 -3.73 43.36 -18.28
N GLN A 281 -3.64 42.53 -19.31
CA GLN A 281 -4.79 42.15 -20.13
C GLN A 281 -5.79 41.28 -19.37
N CYS A 282 -5.31 40.33 -18.55
CA CYS A 282 -6.17 39.53 -17.69
C CYS A 282 -6.86 40.41 -16.63
N CYS A 283 -6.18 41.41 -16.06
CA CYS A 283 -6.77 42.37 -15.11
C CYS A 283 -7.86 43.25 -15.76
N ASN A 284 -7.69 43.63 -17.02
CA ASN A 284 -8.71 44.36 -17.78
C ASN A 284 -9.97 43.51 -18.01
N ARG A 285 -9.82 42.20 -18.19
CA ARG A 285 -10.92 41.24 -18.36
C ARG A 285 -11.52 40.72 -17.05
N TRP A 286 -10.90 41.00 -15.91
CA TRP A 286 -11.37 40.59 -14.58
C TRP A 286 -12.29 41.65 -13.95
N THR A 287 -13.34 42.03 -14.69
CA THR A 287 -14.19 43.20 -14.38
C THR A 287 -15.00 43.09 -13.10
N GLU A 288 -15.28 41.88 -12.66
CA GLU A 288 -16.05 41.57 -11.45
C GLU A 288 -15.27 41.75 -10.14
N HIS A 289 -13.95 41.91 -10.18
CA HIS A 289 -13.11 42.11 -8.99
C HIS A 289 -12.79 43.59 -8.77
N PRO A 290 -12.60 44.09 -7.53
CA PRO A 290 -12.29 45.50 -7.29
C PRO A 290 -11.00 45.94 -7.99
N SER A 291 -11.10 46.98 -8.83
CA SER A 291 -9.99 47.48 -9.68
C SER A 291 -8.70 47.73 -8.91
N ALA A 292 -8.81 48.34 -7.72
CA ALA A 292 -7.67 48.65 -6.86
C ALA A 292 -6.87 47.42 -6.37
N LYS A 293 -7.45 46.21 -6.45
CA LYS A 293 -6.80 44.97 -5.98
C LYS A 293 -6.42 44.00 -7.10
N ARG A 294 -6.87 44.23 -8.35
CA ARG A 294 -6.76 43.23 -9.44
C ARG A 294 -5.32 42.80 -9.69
N THR A 295 -4.39 43.74 -9.84
CA THR A 295 -3.00 43.44 -10.17
C THR A 295 -2.30 42.66 -9.05
N HIS A 296 -2.49 43.09 -7.80
CA HIS A 296 -1.92 42.42 -6.63
C HIS A 296 -2.47 40.99 -6.51
N ASP A 297 -3.80 40.85 -6.55
CA ASP A 297 -4.47 39.56 -6.40
C ASP A 297 -4.20 38.60 -7.57
N MET A 298 -4.03 39.13 -8.79
CA MET A 298 -3.65 38.36 -9.97
C MET A 298 -2.26 37.76 -9.78
N ARG A 299 -1.27 38.57 -9.40
CA ARG A 299 0.10 38.11 -9.14
C ARG A 299 0.16 37.08 -8.01
N ASP A 300 -0.51 37.35 -6.89
CA ASP A 300 -0.59 36.40 -5.77
C ASP A 300 -1.23 35.07 -6.20
N THR A 301 -2.30 35.12 -6.97
CA THR A 301 -2.96 33.89 -7.45
C THR A 301 -2.11 33.13 -8.47
N ILE A 302 -1.40 33.83 -9.36
CA ILE A 302 -0.45 33.22 -10.29
C ILE A 302 0.64 32.48 -9.50
N GLY A 303 1.23 33.11 -8.47
CA GLY A 303 2.22 32.43 -7.62
C GLY A 303 1.67 31.14 -6.98
N ASN A 304 0.41 31.18 -6.53
CA ASN A 304 -0.28 29.99 -6.03
C ASN A 304 -0.51 28.91 -7.10
N LEU A 305 -0.80 29.28 -8.36
CA LEU A 305 -0.97 28.36 -9.46
C LEU A 305 0.36 27.77 -9.95
N VAL A 306 1.45 28.54 -9.86
CA VAL A 306 2.82 28.09 -10.08
C VAL A 306 3.21 27.02 -9.06
N ASN A 307 2.96 27.28 -7.77
CA ASN A 307 3.18 26.30 -6.70
C ASN A 307 2.37 25.00 -6.89
N LYS A 308 1.22 25.09 -7.55
CA LYS A 308 0.37 23.94 -7.91
C LYS A 308 0.80 23.24 -9.20
N GLY A 309 1.75 23.82 -9.94
CA GLY A 309 2.30 23.31 -11.18
C GLY A 309 1.37 23.45 -12.38
N LEU A 310 0.36 24.33 -12.32
CA LEU A 310 -0.60 24.56 -13.41
C LEU A 310 -0.20 25.72 -14.34
N VAL A 311 0.64 26.63 -13.83
CA VAL A 311 1.18 27.77 -14.56
C VAL A 311 2.70 27.74 -14.42
N GLY A 312 3.43 28.02 -15.49
CA GLY A 312 4.87 28.20 -15.47
C GLY A 312 5.24 29.67 -15.63
N VAL A 313 6.30 30.11 -14.96
CA VAL A 313 6.90 31.44 -15.13
C VAL A 313 8.42 31.32 -15.25
N GLY A 314 9.06 32.20 -16.02
CA GLY A 314 10.51 32.24 -16.19
C GLY A 314 10.95 32.43 -17.64
N SER A 315 12.17 32.01 -17.97
CA SER A 315 12.71 32.16 -19.33
C SER A 315 12.23 31.07 -20.28
N ARG A 316 11.86 31.44 -21.51
CA ARG A 316 11.45 30.55 -22.60
C ARG A 316 12.18 30.96 -23.88
N GLY A 317 13.08 30.10 -24.35
CA GLY A 317 13.96 30.43 -25.48
C GLY A 317 14.84 31.64 -25.16
N ASN A 318 14.75 32.68 -26.00
CA ASN A 318 15.49 33.94 -25.82
C ASN A 318 14.71 35.01 -25.02
N PHE A 319 13.53 34.68 -24.51
CA PHE A 319 12.66 35.61 -23.78
C PHE A 319 12.72 35.34 -22.27
N ASN A 320 12.86 36.40 -21.49
CA ASN A 320 12.77 36.36 -20.02
C ASN A 320 11.35 36.77 -19.58
N ASP A 321 11.04 36.54 -18.31
CA ASP A 321 9.78 36.96 -17.66
C ASP A 321 8.52 36.51 -18.40
N GLN A 322 8.53 35.26 -18.89
CA GLN A 322 7.43 34.67 -19.62
C GLN A 322 6.48 33.92 -18.68
N ILE A 323 5.23 33.78 -19.09
CA ILE A 323 4.19 32.97 -18.42
C ILE A 323 3.54 32.00 -19.43
N TRP A 324 3.25 30.77 -19.00
CA TRP A 324 2.59 29.75 -19.84
C TRP A 324 1.70 28.80 -19.01
N ILE A 325 0.79 28.09 -19.69
CA ILE A 325 0.01 26.98 -19.10
C ILE A 325 0.84 25.70 -19.21
N THR A 326 0.93 24.92 -18.12
CA THR A 326 1.75 23.69 -18.10
C THR A 326 1.00 22.49 -18.67
N ASP A 327 1.74 21.47 -19.11
CA ASP A 327 1.16 20.21 -19.60
C ASP A 327 0.37 19.44 -18.52
N LYS A 328 0.61 19.75 -17.25
CA LYS A 328 -0.15 19.20 -16.12
C LYS A 328 -1.62 19.63 -16.17
N ASP A 329 -1.91 20.81 -16.68
CA ASP A 329 -3.24 21.40 -16.76
C ASP A 329 -3.92 21.19 -18.13
N ILE A 330 -3.15 20.93 -19.19
CA ILE A 330 -3.69 20.61 -20.53
C ILE A 330 -4.27 19.19 -20.59
N ASN A 331 -3.76 18.28 -19.76
CA ASN A 331 -4.11 16.86 -19.74
C ASN A 331 -5.05 16.45 -18.58
N GLU A 332 -5.66 17.42 -17.86
CA GLU A 332 -6.65 17.22 -16.77
C GLU A 332 -8.02 17.82 -17.13
#